data_AF-A0A258X7A4-F1
#
_entry.id   AF-A0A258X7A4-F1
#
_cell.length_a   1.000
_cell.length_b   1.000
_cell.length_c   1.000
_cell.angle_alpha   90.00
_cell.angle_beta   90.00
_cell.angle_gamma   90.00
#
_symmetry.space_group_name_H-M   'P 1'
#
loop_
_entity.id
_entity.type
_entity.pdbx_description
1 polymer ?
#
loop_
_entity_poly.entity_id
_entity_poly.type
_entity_poly.pdbx_seq_one_letter_code
_entity_poly.pdbx_strand_id
1 'polypeptide(L)'
;MELKKFSENSQEELSEVVAKVKNALDMWVAFLTRHDLLNKDHLPPELDNEDLKKALTVLDVMNFDDEEREIYEGHLKWLRVEANTLKKSEAKGFEEGDNFRVRKTVLNMHKMGMDIDTISKAIELTCEEVEKIIKERRDEKTTEENKASTSKTGL
;
A
#
# COMPACT_ATOMS: atom_id res chain seq x y z
N MET A 1 -43.23 -12.94 -19.16
CA MET A 1 -41.86 -12.50 -19.52
C MET A 1 -41.50 -11.36 -18.60
N GLU A 2 -40.60 -11.57 -17.64
CA GLU A 2 -40.21 -10.59 -16.61
C GLU A 2 -39.61 -9.29 -17.20
N LEU A 3 -39.05 -9.33 -18.41
CA LEU A 3 -38.47 -8.15 -19.07
C LEU A 3 -39.47 -7.03 -19.39
N LYS A 4 -40.75 -7.35 -19.60
CA LYS A 4 -41.78 -6.33 -19.87
C LYS A 4 -42.14 -5.50 -18.64
N LYS A 5 -41.78 -5.96 -17.45
CA LYS A 5 -42.18 -5.37 -16.16
C LYS A 5 -41.61 -3.97 -15.90
N PHE A 6 -40.47 -3.65 -16.53
CA PHE A 6 -39.72 -2.41 -16.34
C PHE A 6 -39.43 -1.66 -17.66
N SER A 7 -39.93 -2.16 -18.81
CA SER A 7 -39.62 -1.62 -20.14
C SER A 7 -40.79 -0.92 -20.83
N GLU A 8 -41.99 -0.90 -20.23
CA GLU A 8 -43.20 -0.42 -20.90
C GLU A 8 -43.44 1.09 -20.75
N ASN A 9 -42.82 1.74 -19.76
CA ASN A 9 -42.97 3.17 -19.54
C ASN A 9 -41.61 3.84 -19.23
N SER A 10 -41.20 4.80 -20.07
CA SER A 10 -39.95 5.56 -19.89
C SER A 10 -40.05 6.64 -18.81
N GLN A 11 -41.24 6.84 -18.21
CA GLN A 11 -41.50 7.82 -17.15
C GLN A 11 -41.74 7.19 -15.77
N GLU A 12 -41.46 5.90 -15.55
CA GLU A 12 -41.68 5.32 -14.20
C GLU A 12 -40.72 5.99 -13.20
N GLU A 13 -41.25 6.33 -12.03
CA GLU A 13 -40.53 6.92 -10.90
C GLU A 13 -39.81 5.84 -10.07
N LEU A 14 -38.78 6.23 -9.31
CA LEU A 14 -37.98 5.31 -8.49
C LEU A 14 -38.85 4.48 -7.51
N SER A 15 -39.90 5.08 -6.96
CA SER A 15 -40.85 4.40 -6.06
C SER A 15 -41.64 3.28 -6.74
N GLU A 16 -41.98 3.43 -8.03
CA GLU A 16 -42.70 2.41 -8.81
C GLU A 16 -41.80 1.24 -9.15
N VAL A 17 -40.53 1.52 -9.47
CA VAL A 17 -39.51 0.49 -9.72
C VAL A 17 -39.29 -0.34 -8.46
N VAL A 18 -39.09 0.30 -7.32
CA VAL A 18 -38.90 -0.38 -6.02
C VAL A 18 -40.10 -1.26 -5.66
N ALA A 19 -41.33 -0.76 -5.84
CA ALA A 19 -42.54 -1.53 -5.54
C ALA A 19 -42.68 -2.81 -6.40
N LYS A 20 -42.05 -2.83 -7.58
CA LYS A 20 -42.03 -3.98 -8.49
C LYS A 20 -40.91 -4.97 -8.17
N VAL A 21 -39.87 -4.56 -7.43
CA VAL A 21 -38.76 -5.45 -7.04
C VAL A 21 -39.19 -6.35 -5.89
N LYS A 22 -39.33 -7.65 -6.17
CA LYS A 22 -39.73 -8.66 -5.18
C LYS A 22 -38.67 -9.72 -4.94
N ASN A 23 -37.71 -9.84 -5.85
CA ASN A 23 -36.65 -10.84 -5.79
C ASN A 23 -35.35 -10.29 -6.42
N ALA A 24 -34.26 -11.05 -6.28
CA ALA A 24 -32.96 -10.65 -6.82
C ALA A 24 -32.95 -10.48 -8.35
N LEU A 25 -33.73 -11.27 -9.09
CA LEU A 25 -33.83 -11.13 -10.54
C LEU A 25 -34.47 -9.79 -10.93
N ASP A 26 -35.54 -9.39 -10.24
CA ASP A 26 -36.19 -8.09 -10.46
C ASP A 26 -35.23 -6.93 -10.19
N MET A 27 -34.39 -7.05 -9.15
CA MET A 27 -33.35 -6.06 -8.83
C MET A 27 -32.33 -5.94 -9.97
N TRP A 28 -31.84 -7.07 -10.49
CA TRP A 28 -30.89 -7.05 -11.61
C TRP A 28 -31.52 -6.59 -12.92
N VAL A 29 -32.80 -6.91 -13.16
CA VAL A 29 -33.53 -6.38 -14.32
C VAL A 29 -33.69 -4.87 -14.19
N ALA A 30 -34.10 -4.37 -13.02
CA ALA A 30 -34.21 -2.94 -12.74
C ALA A 30 -32.86 -2.22 -12.91
N PHE A 31 -31.75 -2.82 -12.47
CA PHE A 31 -30.41 -2.30 -12.74
C PHE A 31 -30.12 -2.23 -14.24
N LEU A 32 -30.34 -3.30 -15.00
CA LEU A 32 -30.01 -3.32 -16.43
C LEU A 32 -30.89 -2.39 -17.27
N THR A 33 -32.14 -2.17 -16.89
CA THR A 33 -33.09 -1.35 -17.67
C THR A 33 -33.25 0.07 -17.17
N ARG A 34 -33.12 0.30 -15.86
CA ARG A 34 -33.43 1.57 -15.16
C ARG A 34 -32.30 2.00 -14.19
N HIS A 35 -31.04 1.75 -14.55
CA HIS A 35 -29.89 2.25 -13.79
C HIS A 35 -29.86 3.77 -13.66
N ASP A 36 -30.49 4.50 -14.58
CA ASP A 36 -30.63 5.96 -14.58
C ASP A 36 -31.26 6.52 -13.31
N LEU A 37 -32.16 5.75 -12.67
CA LEU A 37 -32.82 6.12 -11.43
C LEU A 37 -32.10 5.63 -10.17
N LEU A 38 -31.11 4.75 -10.32
CA LEU A 38 -30.45 4.10 -9.21
C LEU A 38 -29.17 4.87 -8.85
N ASN A 39 -29.17 5.48 -7.67
CA ASN A 39 -27.98 6.14 -7.13
C ASN A 39 -27.43 5.33 -5.96
N LYS A 40 -26.17 4.90 -6.04
CA LYS A 40 -25.49 4.11 -5.01
C LYS A 40 -25.52 4.72 -3.61
N ASP A 41 -25.53 6.05 -3.50
CA ASP A 41 -25.50 6.80 -2.23
C ASP A 41 -26.91 7.01 -1.64
N HIS A 42 -27.94 6.82 -2.45
CA HIS A 42 -29.34 7.06 -2.10
C HIS A 42 -30.25 5.90 -2.54
N LEU A 43 -29.78 4.66 -2.36
CA LEU A 43 -30.61 3.48 -2.60
C LEU A 43 -31.67 3.33 -1.51
N PRO A 44 -32.93 3.03 -1.89
CA PRO A 44 -33.97 2.62 -0.96
C PRO A 44 -33.57 1.34 -0.20
N PRO A 45 -34.03 1.13 1.04
CA PRO A 45 -33.67 -0.03 1.86
C PRO A 45 -33.92 -1.39 1.18
N GLU A 46 -34.94 -1.47 0.32
CA GLU A 46 -35.28 -2.69 -0.43
C GLU A 46 -34.25 -3.04 -1.50
N LEU A 47 -33.45 -2.06 -1.93
CA LEU A 47 -32.38 -2.19 -2.92
C LEU A 47 -30.99 -1.99 -2.30
N ASP A 48 -30.89 -1.85 -0.98
CA ASP A 48 -29.64 -1.67 -0.26
C ASP A 48 -28.84 -2.98 -0.24
N ASN A 49 -28.14 -3.25 -1.34
CA ASN A 49 -27.36 -4.46 -1.57
C ASN A 49 -25.93 -4.11 -2.00
N GLU A 50 -24.95 -4.74 -1.36
CA GLU A 50 -23.53 -4.49 -1.60
C GLU A 50 -23.08 -4.83 -3.03
N ASP A 51 -23.63 -5.89 -3.63
CA ASP A 51 -23.28 -6.27 -5.00
C ASP A 51 -23.93 -5.33 -6.03
N LEU A 52 -25.12 -4.79 -5.74
CA LEU A 52 -25.73 -3.74 -6.54
C LEU A 52 -24.93 -2.43 -6.47
N LYS A 53 -24.48 -2.01 -5.29
CA LYS A 53 -23.62 -0.82 -5.13
C LYS A 53 -22.30 -0.95 -5.90
N LYS A 54 -21.68 -2.14 -5.87
CA LYS A 54 -20.49 -2.43 -6.67
C LYS A 54 -20.79 -2.33 -8.16
N ALA A 55 -21.90 -2.89 -8.62
CA ALA A 55 -22.30 -2.85 -10.02
C ALA A 55 -22.55 -1.41 -10.50
N LEU A 56 -23.23 -0.59 -9.69
CA LEU A 56 -23.42 0.84 -9.95
C LEU A 56 -22.09 1.60 -10.00
N THR A 57 -21.17 1.32 -9.06
CA THR A 57 -19.83 1.93 -9.06
C THR A 57 -19.04 1.56 -10.31
N VAL A 58 -19.12 0.30 -10.76
CA VAL A 58 -18.46 -0.13 -12.01
C VAL A 58 -19.08 0.58 -13.21
N LEU A 59 -20.41 0.73 -13.24
CA LEU A 59 -21.11 1.43 -14.30
C LEU A 59 -20.73 2.92 -14.34
N ASP A 60 -20.65 3.58 -13.19
CA ASP A 60 -20.16 4.97 -13.08
C ASP A 60 -18.76 5.07 -13.70
N VAL A 61 -17.83 4.21 -13.29
CA VAL A 61 -16.45 4.20 -13.81
C VAL A 61 -16.39 3.92 -15.31
N MET A 62 -17.24 3.05 -15.83
CA MET A 62 -17.34 2.78 -17.27
C MET A 62 -17.87 3.99 -18.05
N ASN A 63 -18.75 4.77 -17.43
CA ASN A 63 -19.37 5.95 -18.02
C ASN A 63 -18.57 7.25 -17.81
N PHE A 64 -17.43 7.20 -17.12
CA PHE A 64 -16.56 8.36 -16.95
C PHE A 64 -16.17 8.99 -18.28
N ASP A 65 -16.19 10.32 -18.30
CA ASP A 65 -15.51 11.08 -19.34
C ASP A 65 -13.98 11.01 -19.20
N ASP A 66 -13.26 11.61 -20.15
CA ASP A 66 -11.80 11.53 -20.19
C ASP A 66 -11.15 12.22 -18.97
N GLU A 67 -11.74 13.30 -18.44
CA GLU A 67 -11.22 14.04 -17.28
C GLU A 67 -11.46 13.24 -15.98
N GLU A 68 -12.68 12.74 -15.79
CA GLU A 68 -13.04 11.88 -14.66
C GLU A 68 -12.18 10.61 -14.63
N ARG A 69 -11.94 10.00 -15.80
CA ARG A 69 -11.08 8.83 -15.93
C ARG A 69 -9.63 9.14 -15.57
N GLU A 70 -9.09 10.28 -16.01
CA GLU A 70 -7.73 10.69 -15.66
C GLU A 70 -7.56 10.87 -14.16
N ILE A 71 -8.53 11.52 -13.49
CA ILE A 71 -8.53 11.70 -12.03
C ILE A 71 -8.56 10.35 -11.32
N TYR A 72 -9.45 9.44 -11.75
CA TYR A 72 -9.59 8.11 -11.17
C TYR A 72 -8.31 7.29 -11.31
N GLU A 73 -7.75 7.21 -12.52
CA GLU A 73 -6.49 6.51 -12.77
C GLU A 73 -5.31 7.13 -12.02
N GLY A 74 -5.28 8.46 -11.92
CA GLY A 74 -4.32 9.22 -11.13
C GLY A 74 -4.35 8.82 -9.66
N HIS A 75 -5.55 8.71 -9.07
CA HIS A 75 -5.71 8.26 -7.70
C HIS A 75 -5.23 6.82 -7.50
N LEU A 76 -5.61 5.89 -8.40
CA LEU A 76 -5.13 4.50 -8.35
C LEU A 76 -3.61 4.40 -8.48
N LYS A 77 -3.01 5.23 -9.33
CA LYS A 77 -1.55 5.32 -9.49
C LYS A 77 -0.90 5.81 -8.21
N TRP A 78 -1.44 6.84 -7.57
CA TRP A 78 -0.94 7.37 -6.30
C TRP A 78 -0.96 6.29 -5.20
N LEU A 79 -2.09 5.58 -5.01
CA LEU A 79 -2.20 4.48 -4.05
C LEU A 79 -1.15 3.40 -4.28
N ARG A 80 -0.90 3.04 -5.55
CA ARG A 80 0.14 2.06 -5.90
C ARG A 80 1.55 2.56 -5.56
N VAL A 81 1.84 3.82 -5.84
CA VAL A 81 3.14 4.43 -5.52
C VAL A 81 3.35 4.48 -4.01
N GLU A 82 2.34 4.87 -3.25
CA GLU A 82 2.39 4.91 -1.79
C GLU A 82 2.63 3.52 -1.20
N ALA A 83 1.83 2.52 -1.59
CA ALA A 83 1.99 1.14 -1.13
C ALA A 83 3.37 0.56 -1.47
N ASN A 84 3.90 0.85 -2.67
CA ASN A 84 5.24 0.41 -3.07
C ASN A 84 6.34 1.14 -2.30
N THR A 85 6.15 2.42 -1.99
CA THR A 85 7.10 3.21 -1.20
C THR A 85 7.21 2.68 0.23
N LEU A 86 6.06 2.37 0.84
CA LEU A 86 6.02 1.77 2.18
C LEU A 86 6.75 0.42 2.19
N LYS A 87 6.40 -0.50 1.29
CA LYS A 87 7.08 -1.80 1.18
C LYS A 87 8.58 -1.67 0.97
N LYS A 88 9.02 -0.72 0.13
CA LYS A 88 10.44 -0.47 -0.11
C LYS A 88 11.13 0.08 1.15
N SER A 89 10.46 0.93 1.91
CA SER A 89 10.99 1.46 3.17
C SER A 89 11.11 0.39 4.25
N GLU A 90 10.13 -0.51 4.36
CA GLU A 90 10.16 -1.65 5.28
C GLU A 90 11.29 -2.62 4.94
N ALA A 91 11.42 -2.99 3.65
CA ALA A 91 12.51 -3.86 3.19
C ALA A 91 13.89 -3.25 3.47
N LYS A 92 14.07 -1.95 3.19
CA LYS A 92 15.30 -1.24 3.52
C LYS A 92 15.57 -1.20 5.03
N GLY A 93 14.56 -0.90 5.83
CA GLY A 93 14.71 -0.86 7.29
C GLY A 93 15.10 -2.22 7.88
N PHE A 94 14.57 -3.31 7.31
CA PHE A 94 14.97 -4.67 7.69
C PHE A 94 16.42 -4.96 7.32
N GLU A 95 16.84 -4.65 6.08
CA GLU A 95 18.21 -4.83 5.62
C GLU A 95 19.21 -3.98 6.42
N GLU A 96 18.89 -2.73 6.72
CA GLU A 96 19.69 -1.85 7.58
C GLU A 96 19.79 -2.41 9.00
N GLY A 97 18.69 -2.91 9.55
CA GLY A 97 18.64 -3.52 10.88
C GLY A 97 19.50 -4.79 10.97
N ASP A 98 19.47 -5.64 9.95
CA ASP A 98 20.28 -6.85 9.91
C ASP A 98 21.78 -6.53 9.77
N ASN A 99 22.13 -5.62 8.85
CA ASN A 99 23.50 -5.12 8.70
C ASN A 99 24.02 -4.49 10.00
N PHE A 100 23.17 -3.72 10.71
CA PHE A 100 23.52 -3.15 12.00
C PHE A 100 23.79 -4.24 13.05
N ARG A 101 22.94 -5.28 13.11
CA ARG A 101 23.08 -6.42 14.02
C ARG A 101 24.36 -7.20 13.74
N VAL A 102 24.66 -7.47 12.47
CA VAL A 102 25.88 -8.15 12.03
C VAL A 102 27.11 -7.34 12.42
N ARG A 103 27.16 -6.05 12.05
CA ARG A 103 28.27 -5.15 12.43
C ARG A 103 28.49 -5.09 13.94
N LYS A 104 27.41 -4.92 14.71
CA LYS A 104 27.50 -4.85 16.19
C LYS A 104 28.05 -6.15 16.78
N THR A 105 27.63 -7.29 16.25
CA THR A 105 28.10 -8.61 16.70
C THR A 105 29.59 -8.80 16.39
N VAL A 106 30.03 -8.52 15.15
CA VAL A 106 31.44 -8.55 14.74
C VAL A 106 32.29 -7.71 15.69
N LEU A 107 31.89 -6.45 15.93
CA LEU A 107 32.63 -5.53 16.79
C LEU A 107 32.67 -5.99 18.25
N ASN A 108 31.61 -6.61 18.76
CA ASN A 108 31.58 -7.16 20.11
C ASN A 108 32.51 -8.38 20.24
N MET A 109 32.48 -9.30 19.27
CA MET A 109 33.35 -10.48 19.28
C MET A 109 34.83 -10.08 19.18
N HIS A 110 35.14 -9.10 18.32
CA HIS A 110 36.49 -8.55 18.22
C HIS A 110 36.95 -7.88 19.53
N LYS A 111 36.08 -7.12 20.20
CA LYS A 111 36.37 -6.54 21.53
C LYS A 111 36.60 -7.59 22.61
N MET A 112 35.98 -8.77 22.49
CA MET A 112 36.22 -9.91 23.38
C MET A 112 37.54 -10.64 23.07
N GLY A 113 38.30 -10.18 22.07
CA GLY A 113 39.62 -10.73 21.73
C GLY A 113 39.55 -11.97 20.83
N MET A 114 38.40 -12.24 20.20
CA MET A 114 38.32 -13.30 19.19
C MET A 114 39.10 -12.89 17.93
N ASP A 115 39.80 -13.83 17.33
CA ASP A 115 40.52 -13.62 16.08
C ASP A 115 39.57 -13.55 14.88
N ILE A 116 40.05 -12.97 13.78
CA ILE A 116 39.25 -12.68 12.58
C ILE A 116 38.74 -13.97 11.93
N ASP A 117 39.52 -15.06 11.93
CA ASP A 117 39.13 -16.34 11.32
C ASP A 117 37.97 -16.99 12.12
N THR A 118 38.03 -16.94 13.45
CA THR A 118 36.92 -17.40 14.31
C THR A 118 35.64 -16.57 14.12
N ILE A 119 35.75 -15.24 14.02
CA ILE A 119 34.58 -14.35 13.81
C ILE A 119 33.97 -14.57 12.43
N SER A 120 34.81 -14.66 11.40
CA SER A 120 34.45 -14.97 10.01
C SER A 120 33.61 -16.25 9.93
N LYS A 121 34.08 -17.34 10.54
CA LYS A 121 33.37 -18.62 10.61
C LYS A 121 32.05 -18.56 11.38
N ALA A 122 31.98 -17.79 12.46
CA ALA A 122 30.81 -17.73 13.34
C ALA A 122 29.64 -16.93 12.75
N ILE A 123 29.94 -15.93 11.90
CA ILE A 123 28.95 -15.02 11.31
C ILE A 123 28.74 -15.31 9.82
N GLU A 124 29.47 -16.29 9.26
CA GLU A 124 29.45 -16.66 7.85
C GLU A 124 29.78 -15.48 6.93
N LEU A 125 30.79 -14.69 7.32
CA LEU A 125 31.35 -13.59 6.53
C LEU A 125 32.75 -13.96 6.04
N THR A 126 33.25 -13.23 5.06
CA THR A 126 34.67 -13.31 4.70
C THR A 126 35.55 -12.56 5.70
N CYS A 127 36.81 -12.96 5.84
CA CYS A 127 37.77 -12.25 6.68
C CYS A 127 37.94 -10.78 6.23
N GLU A 128 37.88 -10.52 4.93
CA GLU A 128 37.97 -9.18 4.34
C GLU A 128 36.81 -8.28 4.80
N GLU A 129 35.57 -8.81 4.83
CA GLU A 129 34.40 -8.08 5.31
C GLU A 129 34.48 -7.77 6.81
N VAL A 130 34.94 -8.75 7.61
CA VAL A 130 35.17 -8.56 9.04
C VAL A 130 36.22 -7.46 9.29
N GLU A 131 37.33 -7.50 8.56
CA GLU A 131 38.38 -6.47 8.64
C GLU A 131 37.86 -5.09 8.26
N LYS A 132 37.06 -5.01 7.18
CA LYS A 132 36.44 -3.75 6.73
C LYS A 132 35.56 -3.15 7.82
N ILE A 133 34.69 -3.94 8.45
CA ILE A 133 33.81 -3.48 9.54
C ILE A 133 34.62 -2.95 10.73
N ILE A 134 35.71 -3.64 11.09
CA ILE A 134 36.59 -3.23 12.19
C ILE A 134 37.32 -1.92 11.85
N LYS A 135 37.79 -1.79 10.60
CA LYS A 135 38.51 -0.60 10.11
C LYS A 135 37.60 0.62 10.08
N GLU A 136 36.41 0.51 9.49
CA GLU A 136 35.42 1.60 9.44
C GLU A 136 35.09 2.13 10.84
N ARG A 137 34.92 1.23 11.83
CA ARG A 137 34.68 1.65 13.22
C ARG A 137 35.86 2.40 13.84
N ARG A 138 37.09 2.09 13.44
CA ARG A 138 38.31 2.79 13.89
C ARG A 138 38.38 4.20 13.28
N ASP A 139 38.03 4.33 12.01
CA ASP A 139 38.02 5.60 11.28
C ASP A 139 36.91 6.54 11.79
N GLU A 140 35.73 6.00 12.14
CA GLU A 140 34.64 6.74 12.80
C GLU A 140 35.06 7.35 14.13
N LYS A 141 35.67 6.57 15.02
CA LYS A 141 36.16 7.07 16.32
C LYS A 141 37.19 8.19 16.16
N THR A 142 38.13 8.03 15.23
CA THR A 142 39.16 9.04 14.95
C THR A 142 38.53 10.36 14.47
N THR A 143 37.46 10.28 13.68
CA THR A 143 36.73 11.45 13.18
C THR A 143 35.90 12.14 14.27
N GLU A 144 35.27 11.38 15.16
CA GLU A 144 34.53 11.90 16.32
C GLU A 144 35.46 12.62 17.32
N GLU A 145 36.63 12.04 17.61
CA GLU A 145 37.64 12.61 18.52
C GLU A 145 38.26 13.91 17.97
N ASN A 146 38.49 13.98 16.65
CA ASN A 146 39.00 15.18 16.00
C ASN A 146 37.98 16.33 16.03
N LYS A 147 36.69 16.06 15.79
CA LYS A 147 35.61 17.07 15.89
C LYS A 147 35.43 17.59 17.32
N ALA A 148 35.50 16.69 18.32
CA ALA A 148 35.38 17.06 19.73
C ALA A 148 36.56 17.93 20.22
N SER A 149 37.75 17.77 19.63
CA SER A 149 38.93 18.57 19.96
C SER A 149 38.88 19.98 19.35
N THR A 150 38.42 20.11 18.09
CA THR A 150 38.27 21.43 17.43
C THR A 150 37.21 22.32 18.06
N SER A 151 36.18 21.76 18.69
CA SER A 151 35.15 22.51 19.42
C SER A 151 35.60 23.03 20.79
N LYS A 152 36.72 22.50 21.36
CA LYS A 152 37.22 22.88 22.69
C LYS A 152 38.30 23.96 22.67
N THR A 153 38.95 24.19 21.53
CA THR A 153 40.02 25.21 21.36
C THR A 153 39.52 26.54 20.79
N GLY A 154 38.20 26.71 20.59
CA GLY A 154 37.57 27.90 20.01
C GLY A 154 36.91 28.87 21.00
N LEU A 155 37.33 28.86 22.27
CA LEU A 155 36.88 29.78 23.33
C LEU A 155 38.08 30.54 23.91
#